data_AF-A0A939FI37-F1
#
_entry.id   AF-A0A939FI37-F1
#
_cell.length_a   1.000
_cell.length_b   1.000
_cell.length_c   1.000
_cell.angle_alpha   90.00
_cell.angle_beta   90.00
_cell.angle_gamma   90.00
#
_symmetry.space_group_name_H-M   'P 1'
#
loop_
_entity.id
_entity.type
_entity.pdbx_description
1 polymer ?
#
loop_
_entity_poly.entity_id
_entity_poly.type
_entity_poly.pdbx_seq_one_letter_code
_entity_poly.pdbx_strand_id
1 'polypeptide(L)'
;KHRRLVSSSMAVMLGATTLAACGSSSDDDSGARSGPVSLTYWTWAPGMDKVVDLWNEGPGKKEQIKVTVKKQASGDTLVTKILTAHKA
;
A
#
# COMPACT_ATOMS: atom_id res chain seq x y z
N LYS A 1 -49.56 -32.68 -20.05
CA LYS A 1 -48.45 -33.53 -19.56
C LYS A 1 -47.16 -33.20 -20.32
N HIS A 2 -46.51 -32.05 -20.09
CA HIS A 2 -45.13 -31.78 -20.54
C HIS A 2 -44.44 -30.89 -19.51
N ARG A 3 -44.22 -31.49 -18.33
CA ARG A 3 -43.41 -30.93 -17.25
C ARG A 3 -42.04 -31.58 -17.40
N ARG A 4 -41.09 -30.88 -18.01
CA ARG A 4 -39.64 -31.17 -18.11
C ARG A 4 -39.09 -30.27 -19.21
N LEU A 5 -37.84 -29.83 -19.08
CA LEU A 5 -37.08 -29.00 -20.03
C LEU A 5 -37.08 -27.49 -19.74
N VAL A 6 -36.79 -27.06 -18.51
CA VAL A 6 -35.92 -25.88 -18.30
C VAL A 6 -35.13 -26.12 -17.00
N SER A 7 -34.21 -27.07 -17.06
CA SER A 7 -33.10 -27.16 -16.10
C SER A 7 -31.85 -26.81 -16.89
N SER A 8 -30.94 -26.08 -16.25
CA SER A 8 -29.61 -25.72 -16.75
C SER A 8 -29.51 -24.41 -17.54
N SER A 9 -29.61 -23.25 -16.86
CA SER A 9 -29.01 -21.97 -17.31
C SER A 9 -28.85 -20.95 -16.17
N MET A 10 -28.42 -21.37 -14.96
CA MET A 10 -28.14 -20.44 -13.84
C MET A 10 -26.72 -20.56 -13.28
N ALA A 11 -25.76 -21.11 -14.03
CA ALA A 11 -24.41 -21.35 -13.53
C ALA A 11 -23.35 -20.30 -13.95
N VAL A 12 -23.71 -19.27 -14.72
CA VAL A 12 -22.72 -18.32 -15.29
C VAL A 12 -22.65 -16.98 -14.54
N MET A 13 -23.60 -16.64 -13.68
CA MET A 13 -23.59 -15.36 -12.94
C MET A 13 -22.77 -15.36 -11.64
N LEU A 14 -22.07 -16.45 -11.30
CA LEU A 14 -21.25 -16.53 -10.08
C LEU A 14 -19.74 -16.32 -10.34
N GLY A 15 -19.30 -16.29 -11.60
CA GLY A 15 -17.87 -16.19 -11.95
C GLY A 15 -17.35 -14.76 -12.18
N ALA A 16 -18.24 -13.79 -12.43
CA ALA A 16 -17.85 -12.42 -12.77
C ALA A 16 -17.66 -11.51 -11.55
N THR A 17 -18.13 -11.92 -10.37
CA THR A 17 -18.01 -11.12 -9.13
C THR A 17 -16.66 -11.27 -8.44
N THR A 18 -15.84 -12.27 -8.81
CA THR A 18 -14.52 -12.47 -8.18
C THR A 18 -13.48 -11.44 -8.63
N LEU A 19 -13.65 -10.80 -9.80
CA LEU A 19 -12.79 -9.70 -10.22
C LEU A 19 -13.18 -8.35 -9.59
N ALA A 20 -14.45 -8.17 -9.21
CA ALA A 20 -14.91 -6.96 -8.52
C ALA A 20 -14.44 -6.90 -7.05
N ALA A 21 -14.01 -8.02 -6.48
CA ALA A 21 -13.52 -8.12 -5.10
C ALA A 21 -12.13 -7.52 -4.87
N CYS A 22 -11.41 -7.11 -5.92
CA CYS A 22 -10.13 -6.39 -5.78
C CYS A 22 -10.30 -4.85 -5.73
N GLY A 23 -11.55 -4.34 -5.70
CA GLY A 23 -11.78 -2.89 -5.71
C GLY A 23 -13.11 -2.39 -5.16
N SER A 24 -13.87 -3.20 -4.41
CA SER A 24 -15.14 -2.75 -3.81
C SER A 24 -15.24 -3.19 -2.35
N SER A 25 -14.65 -2.38 -1.46
CA SER A 25 -15.05 -2.37 -0.05
C SER A 25 -16.31 -1.51 0.07
N SER A 26 -17.46 -2.16 0.20
CA SER A 26 -18.67 -1.52 0.72
C SER A 26 -18.84 -1.92 2.18
N ASP A 27 -19.06 -0.90 3.00
CA ASP A 27 -19.61 -0.91 4.34
C ASP A 27 -18.68 -1.33 5.50
N ASP A 28 -17.83 -0.39 5.90
CA ASP A 28 -17.78 0.04 7.30
C ASP A 28 -17.55 1.55 7.34
N ASP A 29 -18.42 2.24 8.08
CA ASP A 29 -18.45 3.67 8.33
C ASP A 29 -17.14 4.12 9.00
N SER A 30 -16.11 4.27 8.19
CA SER A 30 -14.94 5.07 8.49
C SER A 30 -14.88 6.10 7.39
N GLY A 31 -15.66 7.17 7.54
CA GLY A 31 -15.58 8.31 6.65
C GLY A 31 -14.10 8.61 6.40
N ALA A 32 -13.63 8.32 5.18
CA ALA A 32 -12.27 8.59 4.80
C ALA A 32 -12.08 10.06 5.12
N ARG A 33 -11.24 10.37 6.14
CA ARG A 33 -11.07 11.74 6.59
C ARG A 33 -10.47 12.50 5.43
N SER A 34 -11.34 13.17 4.69
CA SER A 34 -10.98 14.00 3.56
C SER A 34 -10.25 15.20 4.15
N GLY A 35 -8.93 15.14 4.12
CA GLY A 35 -8.07 16.05 4.81
C GLY A 35 -6.60 15.67 4.62
N PRO A 36 -5.68 16.59 4.89
CA PRO A 36 -4.26 16.37 4.64
C PRO A 36 -3.73 15.14 5.41
N VAL A 37 -3.20 14.16 4.68
CA VAL A 37 -2.66 12.91 5.24
C VAL A 37 -1.14 13.02 5.31
N SER A 38 -0.56 12.64 6.44
CA SER A 38 0.90 12.54 6.60
C SER A 38 1.31 11.07 6.71
N LEU A 39 2.10 10.58 5.76
CA LEU A 39 2.63 9.22 5.72
C LEU A 39 4.11 9.19 6.08
N THR A 40 4.52 8.15 6.81
CA THR A 40 5.93 7.91 7.10
C THR A 40 6.44 6.77 6.23
N TYR A 41 7.41 7.06 5.38
CA TYR A 41 8.03 6.08 4.49
C TYR A 41 9.36 5.60 5.09
N TRP A 42 9.43 4.31 5.42
CA TRP A 42 10.60 3.68 6.01
C TRP A 42 11.44 3.03 4.91
N THR A 43 12.73 3.35 4.87
CA THR A 43 13.60 2.81 3.82
C THR A 43 15.05 2.70 4.25
N TRP A 44 15.71 1.73 3.62
CA TRP A 44 17.15 1.46 3.71
C TRP A 44 17.85 1.86 2.41
N ALA A 45 17.08 2.16 1.34
CA ALA A 45 17.61 2.52 0.04
C ALA A 45 18.17 3.95 0.08
N PRO A 46 19.36 4.18 -0.49
CA PRO A 46 19.94 5.52 -0.58
C PRO A 46 19.12 6.39 -1.56
N GLY A 47 19.11 7.70 -1.31
CA GLY A 47 18.51 8.69 -2.23
C GLY A 47 16.98 8.78 -2.22
N MET A 48 16.29 8.02 -1.36
CA MET A 48 14.83 8.06 -1.27
C MET A 48 14.26 9.39 -0.77
N ASP A 49 15.07 10.21 -0.10
CA ASP A 49 14.72 11.60 0.22
C ASP A 49 14.32 12.39 -1.03
N LYS A 50 15.14 12.34 -2.09
CA LYS A 50 14.88 13.07 -3.33
C LYS A 50 13.62 12.59 -4.05
N VAL A 51 13.37 11.28 -4.03
CA VAL A 51 12.16 10.69 -4.63
C VAL A 51 10.91 11.15 -3.89
N VAL A 52 10.97 11.20 -2.56
CA VAL A 52 9.87 11.69 -1.73
C VAL A 52 9.65 13.19 -1.90
N ASP A 53 10.70 13.98 -2.10
CA ASP A 53 10.57 15.40 -2.40
C ASP A 53 9.83 15.60 -3.74
N LEU A 54 10.25 14.91 -4.81
CA LEU A 54 9.57 14.96 -6.11
C LEU A 54 8.10 14.50 -6.02
N TRP A 55 7.81 13.47 -5.22
CA TRP A 55 6.45 13.01 -4.98
C TRP A 55 5.61 14.08 -4.26
N ASN A 56 6.15 14.67 -3.19
CA ASN A 56 5.49 15.69 -2.40
C ASN A 56 5.23 16.96 -3.19
N GLU A 57 6.09 17.32 -4.15
CA GLU A 57 5.90 18.47 -5.04
C GLU A 57 4.83 18.23 -6.11
N GLY A 58 4.68 16.98 -6.57
CA GLY A 58 3.76 16.62 -7.64
C GLY A 58 2.48 15.94 -7.13
N PRO A 59 2.35 14.61 -7.27
CA PRO A 59 1.12 13.88 -6.91
C PRO A 59 0.72 14.04 -5.44
N GLY A 60 1.68 14.04 -4.50
CA GLY A 60 1.41 14.19 -3.08
C GLY A 60 0.70 15.50 -2.76
N LYS A 61 1.14 16.63 -3.33
CA LYS A 61 0.45 17.91 -3.16
C LYS A 61 -0.97 17.90 -3.71
N LYS A 62 -1.20 17.27 -4.87
CA LYS A 62 -2.53 17.18 -5.51
C LYS A 62 -3.51 16.37 -4.66
N GLU A 63 -3.03 15.30 -4.05
CA GLU A 63 -3.83 14.41 -3.22
C GLU A 63 -3.85 14.82 -1.75
N GLN A 64 -3.21 15.93 -1.39
CA GLN A 64 -3.03 16.39 -0.01
C GLN A 64 -2.32 15.34 0.88
N ILE A 65 -1.43 14.56 0.29
CA ILE A 65 -0.61 13.54 0.95
C ILE A 65 0.82 14.06 1.07
N LYS A 66 1.32 14.14 2.31
CA LYS A 66 2.71 14.45 2.62
C LYS A 66 3.44 13.20 3.08
N VAL A 67 4.51 12.84 2.40
CA VAL A 67 5.36 11.69 2.75
C VAL A 67 6.63 12.19 3.43
N THR A 68 7.01 11.57 4.56
CA THR A 68 8.26 11.85 5.27
C THR A 68 9.14 10.60 5.30
N VAL A 69 10.40 10.71 4.89
CA VAL A 69 11.34 9.57 4.92
C VAL A 69 11.90 9.36 6.33
N LYS A 70 11.82 8.13 6.82
CA LYS A 70 12.62 7.62 7.94
C LYS A 70 13.69 6.69 7.37
N LYS A 71 14.93 7.18 7.34
CA LYS A 71 16.10 6.38 7.03
C LYS A 71 16.34 5.44 8.21
N GLN A 72 16.25 4.13 7.98
CA GLN A 72 16.61 3.18 9.02
C GLN A 72 18.12 3.01 9.12
N ALA A 73 18.59 2.72 10.34
CA ALA A 73 20.00 2.48 10.60
C ALA A 73 20.50 1.38 9.67
N SER A 74 21.34 1.77 8.72
CA SER A 74 22.02 0.84 7.81
C SER A 74 22.99 0.00 8.62
N GLY A 75 23.12 -1.29 8.26
CA GLY A 75 23.93 -2.29 8.97
C GLY A 75 25.37 -1.86 9.29
N ASP A 76 25.92 -0.90 8.55
CA ASP A 76 27.25 -0.31 8.72
C ASP A 76 27.50 0.21 10.15
N THR A 77 26.48 0.76 10.80
CA THR A 77 26.61 1.22 12.20
C THR A 77 26.70 0.06 13.18
N LEU A 78 26.06 -1.08 12.90
CA LEU A 78 26.20 -2.30 13.70
C LEU A 78 27.56 -2.97 13.44
N VAL A 79 27.99 -3.06 12.18
CA VAL A 79 29.30 -3.63 11.82
C VAL A 79 30.45 -2.84 12.46
N THR A 80 30.38 -1.50 12.45
CA THR A 80 31.38 -0.65 13.11
C THR A 80 31.45 -0.89 14.61
N LYS A 81 30.30 -1.06 15.29
CA LYS A 81 30.26 -1.38 16.72
C LYS A 81 30.89 -2.74 17.02
N ILE A 82 30.59 -3.76 16.20
CA ILE A 82 31.17 -5.11 16.36
C ILE A 82 32.68 -5.09 16.13
N LEU A 83 33.14 -4.44 15.05
CA LEU A 83 34.57 -4.35 14.74
C LEU A 83 35.34 -3.54 15.78
N THR A 84 34.76 -2.46 16.32
CA THR A 84 35.38 -1.65 17.38
C THR A 84 35.47 -2.45 18.68
N ALA A 85 34.43 -3.20 19.04
CA ALA A 85 34.44 -4.06 20.23
C ALA A 85 35.45 -5.22 20.12
N HIS A 86 35.68 -5.77 18.94
CA HIS A 86 36.67 -6.85 18.73
C HIS A 86 38.11 -6.32 18.69
N LYS A 87 38.33 -5.04 18.33
CA LYS A 87 39.67 -4.44 18.31
C LYS A 87 40.13 -3.91 19.67
N ALA A 88 39.21 -3.74 20.61
CA ALA A 88 39.46 -3.23 21.96
C ALA A 88 39.92 -4.32 22.92
#